data_AF-A0A2W4J4G6-F1
#
_entry.id   AF-A0A2W4J4G6-F1
#
_cell.length_a   1.000
_cell.length_b   1.000
_cell.length_c   1.000
_cell.angle_alpha   90.00
_cell.angle_beta   90.00
_cell.angle_gamma   90.00
#
_symmetry.space_group_name_H-M   'P 1'
#
loop_
_entity.id
_entity.type
_entity.pdbx_description
1 polymer ?
#
loop_
_entity_poly.entity_id
_entity_poly.type
_entity_poly.pdbx_seq_one_letter_code
_entity_poly.pdbx_strand_id
1 'polypeptide(L)'
;MLTAHQIAGLTTLGLMATTVVLGQLNFDDHFSPSGAGSGAYATPHRIAAYSTAAAFALTGGLAWVAPVPYEKSPGFDAGSVHKIAALGAAAGMAGQVALGMVASDALRSGQARRFESVADLHRFTGYAALTLLATAAVAWLF
;
A
#
# COMPACT_ATOMS: atom_id res chain seq x y z
N MET A 1 11.34 15.25 14.98
CA MET A 1 10.57 14.00 14.78
C MET A 1 9.39 14.20 13.84
N LEU A 2 8.56 15.24 14.03
CA LEU A 2 7.40 15.48 13.16
C LEU A 2 7.75 15.64 11.67
N THR A 3 8.71 16.50 11.33
CA THR A 3 9.17 16.70 9.94
C THR A 3 9.70 15.41 9.31
N ALA A 4 10.39 14.57 10.07
CA ALA A 4 10.88 13.28 9.59
C ALA A 4 9.72 12.32 9.26
N HIS A 5 8.70 12.26 10.13
CA HIS A 5 7.49 11.47 9.86
C HIS A 5 6.73 11.96 8.62
N GLN A 6 6.63 13.28 8.42
CA GLN A 6 5.98 13.86 7.23
C GLN A 6 6.73 13.52 5.94
N ILE A 7 8.05 13.74 5.91
CA ILE A 7 8.88 13.42 4.74
C ILE A 7 8.80 11.93 4.43
N ALA A 8 8.92 11.07 5.45
CA ALA A 8 8.80 9.62 5.29
C ALA A 8 7.39 9.22 4.81
N GLY A 9 6.34 9.86 5.33
CA GLY A 9 4.95 9.61 4.93
C GLY A 9 4.67 9.99 3.47
N LEU A 10 5.11 11.17 3.03
CA LEU A 10 4.97 11.59 1.63
C LEU A 10 5.81 10.71 0.69
N THR A 11 7.00 10.31 1.11
CA THR A 11 7.84 9.36 0.36
C THR A 11 7.12 8.01 0.23
N THR A 12 6.54 7.51 1.31
CA THR A 12 5.76 6.26 1.31
C THR A 12 4.54 6.36 0.40
N LEU A 13 3.84 7.51 0.38
CA LEU A 13 2.72 7.75 -0.51
C LEU A 13 3.14 7.67 -1.99
N GLY A 14 4.24 8.32 -2.36
CA GLY A 14 4.78 8.27 -3.73
C GLY A 14 5.22 6.86 -4.14
N LEU A 15 5.88 6.14 -3.22
CA LEU A 15 6.25 4.74 -3.44
C LEU A 15 5.01 3.85 -3.60
N MET A 16 3.99 4.01 -2.75
CA MET A 16 2.75 3.24 -2.84
C MET A 16 2.01 3.50 -4.15
N ALA A 17 1.93 4.75 -4.59
CA ALA A 17 1.36 5.10 -5.90
C ALA A 17 2.11 4.39 -7.04
N THR A 18 3.44 4.38 -6.99
CA THR A 18 4.30 3.66 -7.95
C THR A 18 4.05 2.16 -7.90
N THR A 19 3.96 1.56 -6.71
CA THR A 19 3.67 0.14 -6.51
C THR A 19 2.32 -0.26 -7.12
N VAL A 20 1.27 0.55 -6.89
CA VAL A 20 -0.07 0.30 -7.43
C VAL A 20 -0.08 0.39 -8.94
N VAL A 21 0.56 1.40 -9.54
CA VAL A 21 0.67 1.53 -11.00
C VAL A 21 1.39 0.31 -11.59
N LEU A 22 2.55 -0.07 -11.05
CA LEU A 22 3.28 -1.25 -11.52
C LEU A 22 2.49 -2.56 -11.28
N GLY A 23 1.73 -2.63 -10.20
CA GLY A 23 0.85 -3.76 -9.89
C GLY A 23 -0.31 -3.89 -10.88
N GLN A 24 -0.91 -2.77 -11.27
CA GLN A 24 -1.93 -2.71 -12.31
C GLN A 24 -1.37 -3.14 -13.66
N LEU A 25 -0.21 -2.61 -14.06
CA LEU A 25 0.46 -3.01 -15.30
C LEU A 25 0.83 -4.50 -15.30
N ASN A 26 1.27 -5.03 -14.16
CA ASN A 26 1.55 -6.45 -14.00
C ASN A 26 0.28 -7.31 -14.06
N PHE A 27 -0.83 -6.85 -13.49
CA PHE A 27 -2.13 -7.50 -13.60
C PHE A 27 -2.58 -7.55 -15.07
N ASP A 28 -2.56 -6.41 -15.75
CA ASP A 28 -3.01 -6.31 -17.15
C ASP A 28 -2.13 -7.13 -18.10
N ASP A 29 -0.82 -7.18 -17.87
CA ASP A 29 0.09 -8.04 -18.62
C ASP A 29 -0.21 -9.53 -18.39
N HIS A 30 -0.46 -9.95 -17.15
CA HIS A 30 -0.74 -11.34 -16.83
C HIS A 30 -2.10 -11.81 -17.36
N PHE A 31 -3.11 -10.94 -17.32
CA PHE A 31 -4.46 -11.19 -17.83
C PHE A 31 -4.68 -10.58 -19.22
N SER A 32 -3.60 -10.40 -19.99
CA SER A 32 -3.66 -9.80 -21.31
C SER A 32 -4.67 -10.52 -22.21
N PRO A 33 -5.50 -9.79 -22.99
CA PRO A 33 -6.41 -10.39 -23.96
C PRO A 33 -5.74 -11.27 -25.00
N SER A 34 -4.43 -11.08 -25.25
CA SER A 34 -3.64 -11.91 -26.16
C SER A 34 -3.33 -13.32 -25.62
N GLY A 35 -3.58 -13.57 -24.33
CA GLY A 35 -3.28 -14.84 -23.65
C GLY A 35 -1.78 -15.07 -23.37
N ALA A 36 -0.91 -14.12 -23.73
CA ALA A 36 0.54 -14.22 -23.51
C ALA A 36 1.07 -12.93 -22.88
N GLY A 37 1.11 -12.89 -21.55
CA GLY A 37 1.77 -11.84 -20.79
C GLY A 37 3.29 -11.89 -20.95
N SER A 38 3.93 -10.72 -21.06
CA SER A 38 5.37 -10.57 -21.24
C SER A 38 6.17 -10.80 -19.95
N GLY A 39 5.54 -10.69 -18.79
CA GLY A 39 6.17 -10.69 -17.48
C GLY A 39 6.95 -9.41 -17.15
N ALA A 40 6.92 -8.39 -18.01
CA ALA A 40 7.80 -7.22 -17.93
C ALA A 40 7.66 -6.42 -16.62
N TYR A 41 6.47 -6.44 -16.01
CA TYR A 41 6.16 -5.65 -14.83
C TYR A 41 6.29 -6.41 -13.50
N ALA A 42 6.53 -7.73 -13.54
CA ALA A 42 6.60 -8.56 -12.33
C ALA A 42 7.75 -8.14 -11.40
N THR A 43 8.97 -7.99 -11.96
CA THR A 43 10.15 -7.59 -11.19
C THR A 43 10.07 -6.14 -10.72
N PRO A 44 9.74 -5.14 -11.58
CA PRO A 44 9.55 -3.77 -11.13
C PRO A 44 8.50 -3.63 -10.03
N HIS A 45 7.33 -4.27 -10.16
CA HIS A 45 6.29 -4.25 -9.14
C HIS A 45 6.81 -4.82 -7.82
N ARG A 46 7.52 -5.95 -7.85
CA ARG A 46 8.06 -6.59 -6.64
C ARG A 46 9.10 -5.72 -5.92
N ILE A 47 10.00 -5.07 -6.66
CA ILE A 47 10.98 -4.13 -6.09
C ILE A 47 10.24 -2.97 -5.43
N ALA A 48 9.31 -2.34 -6.15
CA ALA A 48 8.52 -1.23 -5.62
C ALA A 48 7.73 -1.65 -4.37
N ALA A 49 7.11 -2.83 -4.37
CA ALA A 49 6.35 -3.35 -3.23
C ALA A 49 7.21 -3.52 -1.98
N TYR A 50 8.43 -4.06 -2.12
CA TYR A 50 9.35 -4.18 -0.98
C TYR A 50 9.84 -2.82 -0.49
N SER A 51 10.16 -1.89 -1.40
CA SER A 51 10.53 -0.52 -1.03
C SER A 51 9.40 0.19 -0.30
N THR A 52 8.16 0.08 -0.78
CA THR A 52 6.98 0.66 -0.13
C THR A 52 6.73 0.04 1.24
N ALA A 53 6.81 -1.28 1.38
CA ALA A 53 6.63 -1.94 2.66
C ALA A 53 7.67 -1.49 3.71
N ALA A 54 8.94 -1.38 3.30
CA ALA A 54 10.01 -0.87 4.16
C ALA A 54 9.78 0.59 4.56
N ALA A 55 9.46 1.47 3.59
CA ALA A 55 9.19 2.87 3.85
C ALA A 55 7.97 3.08 4.76
N PHE A 56 6.91 2.28 4.56
CA PHE A 56 5.71 2.31 5.40
C PHE A 56 6.03 1.89 6.84
N ALA A 57 6.80 0.81 7.02
CA ALA A 57 7.23 0.36 8.35
C ALA A 57 8.07 1.41 9.08
N LEU A 58 9.01 2.06 8.37
CA LEU A 58 9.81 3.15 8.92
C LEU A 58 8.94 4.36 9.31
N THR A 59 8.01 4.75 8.45
CA THR A 59 7.07 5.86 8.71
C THR A 59 6.20 5.59 9.95
N GLY A 60 5.65 4.38 10.06
CA GLY A 60 4.88 3.94 11.23
C GLY A 60 5.73 3.86 12.49
N GLY A 61 6.97 3.38 12.39
CA GLY A 61 7.93 3.35 13.50
C GLY A 61 8.25 4.76 14.02
N LEU A 62 8.44 5.73 13.13
CA LEU A 62 8.59 7.14 13.52
C LEU A 62 7.38 7.68 14.29
N ALA A 63 6.17 7.20 13.98
CA ALA A 63 4.96 7.62 14.68
C ALA A 63 4.91 7.14 16.14
N TRP A 64 5.50 5.98 16.44
CA TRP A 64 5.54 5.44 17.82
C TRP A 64 6.47 6.20 18.74
N VAL A 65 7.55 6.75 18.20
CA VAL A 65 8.54 7.53 18.97
C VAL A 65 8.33 9.05 18.86
N ALA A 66 7.37 9.49 18.05
CA ALA A 66 7.07 10.90 17.89
C ALA A 66 6.35 11.45 19.15
N PRO A 67 6.84 12.55 19.76
CA PRO A 67 6.11 13.23 20.81
C PRO A 67 4.79 13.79 20.26
N VAL A 68 3.75 13.85 21.10
CA VAL A 68 2.44 14.38 20.73
C VAL A 68 2.62 15.85 20.27
N PRO A 69 2.37 16.18 18.99
CA PRO A 69 2.78 17.47 18.46
C PRO A 69 1.77 18.60 18.69
N TYR A 70 0.59 18.32 19.23
CA TYR A 70 -0.49 19.30 19.43
C TYR A 70 -1.38 18.95 20.63
N GLU A 71 -2.04 19.96 21.19
CA GLU A 71 -3.09 19.76 22.20
C GLU A 71 -4.28 19.02 21.58
N LYS A 72 -4.74 17.96 22.25
CA LYS A 72 -5.87 17.16 21.75
C LYS A 72 -7.14 18.01 21.81
N SER A 73 -7.75 18.28 20.66
CA SER A 73 -9.08 18.87 20.59
C SER A 73 -10.13 17.88 21.11
N PRO A 74 -11.11 18.30 21.92
CA PRO A 74 -12.25 17.45 22.25
C PRO A 74 -13.15 17.31 21.01
N GLY A 75 -12.97 16.25 20.22
CA GLY A 75 -13.86 15.95 19.09
C GLY A 75 -13.21 15.14 17.96
N PHE A 76 -13.97 14.99 16.86
CA PHE A 76 -13.48 14.41 15.61
C PHE A 76 -12.81 15.49 14.77
N ASP A 77 -11.48 15.47 14.72
CA ASP A 77 -10.63 16.45 14.07
C ASP A 77 -9.77 15.84 12.94
N ALA A 78 -8.96 16.67 12.28
CA ALA A 78 -8.04 16.24 11.23
C ALA A 78 -7.05 15.16 11.72
N GLY A 79 -6.59 15.27 12.98
CA GLY A 79 -5.76 14.25 13.62
C GLY A 79 -6.46 12.90 13.81
N SER A 80 -7.76 12.91 14.08
CA SER A 80 -8.61 11.73 14.19
C SER A 80 -8.79 11.06 12.82
N VAL A 81 -9.05 11.85 11.77
CA VAL A 81 -9.10 11.38 10.38
C VAL A 81 -7.77 10.74 9.98
N HIS A 82 -6.64 11.42 10.22
CA HIS A 82 -5.31 10.91 9.93
C HIS A 82 -5.08 9.54 10.59
N LYS A 83 -5.38 9.39 11.88
CA LYS A 83 -5.16 8.14 12.63
C LYS A 83 -6.02 6.99 12.09
N ILE A 84 -7.30 7.23 11.86
CA ILE A 84 -8.21 6.19 11.34
C ILE A 84 -7.78 5.76 9.95
N ALA A 85 -7.46 6.72 9.08
CA ALA A 85 -6.99 6.45 7.73
C ALA A 85 -5.64 5.72 7.75
N ALA A 86 -4.69 6.12 8.60
CA ALA A 86 -3.39 5.48 8.75
C ALA A 86 -3.51 4.04 9.28
N LEU A 87 -4.40 3.78 10.24
CA LEU A 87 -4.69 2.43 10.73
C LEU A 87 -5.31 1.57 9.63
N GLY A 88 -6.25 2.12 8.85
CA GLY A 88 -6.81 1.46 7.69
C GLY A 88 -5.76 1.12 6.63
N ALA A 89 -4.86 2.08 6.34
CA ALA A 89 -3.74 1.86 5.43
C ALA A 89 -2.79 0.78 5.95
N ALA A 90 -2.51 0.73 7.26
CA ALA A 90 -1.68 -0.31 7.87
C ALA A 90 -2.31 -1.70 7.74
N ALA A 91 -3.62 -1.82 7.98
CA ALA A 91 -4.34 -3.07 7.75
C ALA A 91 -4.32 -3.47 6.27
N GLY A 92 -4.53 -2.51 5.36
CA GLY A 92 -4.43 -2.73 3.92
C GLY A 92 -3.04 -3.22 3.48
N MET A 93 -1.97 -2.60 3.99
CA MET A 93 -0.58 -2.99 3.71
C MET A 93 -0.26 -4.41 4.21
N ALA A 94 -0.71 -4.77 5.42
CA ALA A 94 -0.59 -6.14 5.91
C ALA A 94 -1.35 -7.13 5.00
N GLY A 95 -2.55 -6.75 4.56
CA GLY A 95 -3.33 -7.48 3.57
C GLY A 95 -2.60 -7.65 2.24
N GLN A 96 -1.95 -6.61 1.72
CA GLN A 96 -1.16 -6.68 0.48
C GLN A 96 -0.05 -7.72 0.57
N VAL A 97 0.70 -7.75 1.67
CA VAL A 97 1.77 -8.74 1.89
C VAL A 97 1.20 -10.16 1.88
N ALA A 98 0.14 -10.42 2.63
CA ALA A 98 -0.49 -11.74 2.70
C ALA A 98 -1.07 -12.17 1.34
N LEU A 99 -1.83 -11.30 0.67
CA LEU A 99 -2.44 -11.58 -0.63
C LEU A 99 -1.37 -11.81 -1.71
N GLY A 100 -0.26 -11.07 -1.70
CA GLY A 100 0.85 -11.28 -2.63
C GLY A 100 1.53 -12.65 -2.44
N MET A 101 1.68 -13.11 -1.20
CA MET A 101 2.17 -14.46 -0.90
C MET A 101 1.22 -15.55 -1.41
N VAL A 102 -0.08 -15.39 -1.15
CA VAL A 102 -1.11 -16.35 -1.58
C VAL A 102 -1.23 -16.38 -3.11
N ALA A 103 -1.17 -15.23 -3.78
CA ALA A 103 -1.17 -15.16 -5.25
C ALA A 103 0.05 -15.88 -5.82
N SER A 104 1.24 -15.64 -5.27
CA SER A 104 2.48 -16.30 -5.70
C SER A 104 2.45 -17.82 -5.48
N ASP A 105 1.80 -18.29 -4.42
CA ASP A 105 1.58 -19.71 -4.19
C ASP A 105 0.58 -20.33 -5.17
N ALA A 106 -0.57 -19.68 -5.39
CA ALA A 106 -1.58 -20.13 -6.33
C ALA A 106 -1.03 -20.21 -7.77
N LEU A 107 -0.20 -19.24 -8.18
CA LEU A 107 0.45 -19.24 -9.47
C LEU A 107 1.42 -20.42 -9.64
N ARG A 108 2.31 -20.65 -8.66
CA ARG A 108 3.30 -21.74 -8.71
C ARG A 108 2.68 -23.13 -8.65
N SER A 109 1.52 -23.26 -8.01
CA SER A 109 0.78 -24.51 -7.89
C SER A 109 -0.19 -24.77 -9.05
N GLY A 110 -0.24 -23.90 -10.06
CA GLY A 110 -1.10 -24.05 -11.24
C GLY A 110 -2.61 -23.86 -10.94
N GLN A 111 -2.96 -23.25 -9.81
CA GLN A 111 -4.35 -23.02 -9.41
C GLN A 111 -4.92 -21.75 -10.07
N ALA A 112 -5.15 -21.79 -11.39
CA ALA A 112 -5.53 -20.62 -12.20
C ALA A 112 -6.70 -19.80 -11.63
N ARG A 113 -7.83 -20.43 -11.31
CA ARG A 113 -9.00 -19.73 -10.74
C ARG A 113 -8.72 -19.05 -9.40
N ARG A 114 -7.94 -19.72 -8.54
CA ARG A 114 -7.57 -19.16 -7.24
C ARG A 114 -6.61 -17.99 -7.41
N PHE A 115 -5.64 -18.11 -8.30
CA PHE A 115 -4.72 -17.03 -8.64
C PHE A 115 -5.50 -15.80 -9.14
N GLU A 116 -6.43 -15.98 -10.08
CA GLU A 116 -7.27 -14.91 -10.61
C GLU A 116 -8.04 -14.18 -9.50
N SER A 117 -8.76 -14.92 -8.64
CA SER A 117 -9.53 -14.30 -7.54
C SER A 117 -8.64 -13.57 -6.53
N VAL A 118 -7.48 -14.15 -6.17
CA VAL A 118 -6.56 -13.53 -5.20
C VAL A 118 -5.84 -12.32 -5.81
N ALA A 119 -5.49 -12.37 -7.10
CA ALA A 119 -4.88 -11.25 -7.82
C ALA A 119 -5.85 -10.06 -7.91
N ASP A 120 -7.13 -10.31 -8.18
CA ASP A 120 -8.15 -9.26 -8.21
C ASP A 120 -8.37 -8.63 -6.82
N LEU A 121 -8.46 -9.45 -5.77
CA LEU A 121 -8.55 -8.96 -4.40
C LEU A 121 -7.28 -8.17 -4.00
N HIS A 122 -6.10 -8.65 -4.38
CA HIS A 122 -4.84 -7.94 -4.15
C HIS A 122 -4.86 -6.56 -4.82
N ARG A 123 -5.29 -6.48 -6.08
CA ARG A 123 -5.45 -5.22 -6.82
C ARG A 123 -6.42 -4.26 -6.11
N PHE A 124 -7.62 -4.72 -5.77
CA PHE A 124 -8.62 -3.91 -5.07
C PHE A 124 -8.10 -3.37 -3.73
N THR A 125 -7.52 -4.25 -2.90
CA THR A 125 -6.94 -3.86 -1.62
C THR A 125 -5.76 -2.89 -1.79
N GLY A 126 -5.02 -2.97 -2.89
CA GLY A 126 -3.90 -2.06 -3.20
C GLY A 126 -4.40 -0.62 -3.42
N TYR A 127 -5.44 -0.45 -4.23
CA TYR A 127 -6.09 0.86 -4.43
C TYR A 127 -6.75 1.39 -3.15
N ALA A 128 -7.38 0.52 -2.35
CA ALA A 128 -7.97 0.91 -1.07
C ALA A 128 -6.88 1.41 -0.08
N ALA A 129 -5.76 0.69 0.02
CA ALA A 129 -4.63 1.07 0.87
C ALA A 129 -3.99 2.40 0.41
N LEU A 130 -3.82 2.60 -0.89
CA LEU A 130 -3.34 3.87 -1.45
C LEU A 130 -4.29 5.02 -1.11
N THR A 131 -5.59 4.82 -1.25
CA THR A 131 -6.61 5.83 -0.92
C THR A 131 -6.56 6.21 0.56
N LEU A 132 -6.47 5.23 1.45
CA LEU A 132 -6.36 5.46 2.89
C LEU A 132 -5.05 6.18 3.25
N LEU A 133 -3.94 5.80 2.63
CA LEU A 133 -2.66 6.48 2.84
C LEU A 133 -2.70 7.93 2.34
N ALA A 134 -3.33 8.19 1.19
CA ALA A 134 -3.53 9.53 0.65
C ALA A 134 -4.42 10.37 1.58
N THR A 135 -5.53 9.81 2.08
CA THR A 135 -6.40 10.47 3.07
C THR A 135 -5.62 10.80 4.35
N ALA A 136 -4.79 9.89 4.85
CA ALA A 136 -3.96 10.15 6.01
C ALA A 136 -2.95 11.29 5.77
N ALA A 137 -2.32 11.33 4.60
CA ALA A 137 -1.39 12.40 4.23
C ALA A 137 -2.10 13.76 4.10
N VAL A 138 -3.23 13.81 3.39
CA VAL A 138 -3.99 15.05 3.17
C VAL A 138 -4.59 15.60 4.46
N ALA A 139 -5.15 14.73 5.31
CA ALA A 139 -5.70 15.13 6.61
C ALA A 139 -4.62 15.69 7.56
N TRP A 140 -3.34 15.51 7.25
CA TRP A 140 -2.24 16.10 8.01
C TRP A 140 -1.80 17.46 7.44
N LEU A 141 -1.95 17.68 6.13
CA LEU A 141 -1.51 18.93 5.48
C LEU A 141 -2.32 20.18 5.89
N PHE A 142 -3.39 20.02 6.68
CA PHE A 142 -4.30 21.05 7.19
C PHE A 142 -4.57 20.87 8.67
#